data_AF-I4D1I6-F1
#
_entry.id   AF-I4D1I6-F1
#
_cell.length_a   1.000
_cell.length_b   1.000
_cell.length_c   1.000
_cell.angle_alpha   90.00
_cell.angle_beta   90.00
_cell.angle_gamma   90.00
#
_symmetry.space_group_name_H-M   'P 1'
#
loop_
_entity.id
_entity.type
_entity.pdbx_description
1 polymer ?
#
loop_
_entity_poly.entity_id
_entity_poly.type
_entity_poly.pdbx_seq_one_letter_code
_entity_poly.pdbx_strand_id
1 'polypeptide(L)'
;MKPKISLTMIVRDEAAFLAECLEHVRHEVDEIIIVDTGSTDQTLTIAQRFTDQIYTFSWTGDFSAARNFALQQAAGDWILSLDADEIIQGEPGSLRMLIRDAGDKEAFLLPLHNPISNSTGEFNTFYVIRIFKNNDLYRYVGKIHEQVSIPDPEKVGLAQSPLIEHKPLPLRVQHKKRNRNLRLLLQASKENPLNPFLQYYLGVEWLMLGKGSYALPLLQKAYRSLGDENLLFRAPALKYLILCLRELGKPDEAFCLCLEASLSYPIYTDIFYFGGILLEEMGEYLAALKWFNHALLCGSPPALFSHLTGSESFLAHYHLGFCYEKLDKKAEAFNAYVTALDTNPKYPYPLYPLILILLSEKGPANCYQILAQKGYLANPILCLTAANLFYLSGHVEEAFLCLDSNRECFLEDKRFLLDLGKYCIYSGRLNMGLNLLRQIPKNSSYFSSAQTLSIIALIFLGNYPEAKLSAIHLWRNPLNRGEAFILLSIIRNIVQDNKGTIQPDLPNIRERETIPMATELYQDYLRYLNHPSSRKSPNHFVQRWGEALETLLKSSENGLSFLLRGYDQRLENLKQNFIKIFGSEWRVNEYVNC
;
A
#
# COMPACT_ATOMS: atom_id res chain seq x y z
N MET A 1 10.47 37.63 -29.61
CA MET A 1 9.52 36.55 -29.98
C MET A 1 9.23 35.73 -28.75
N LYS A 2 8.05 35.10 -28.66
CA LYS A 2 7.76 34.13 -27.59
C LYS A 2 8.63 32.88 -27.84
N PRO A 3 9.47 32.45 -26.89
CA PRO A 3 10.29 31.26 -27.08
C PRO A 3 9.41 30.04 -27.36
N LYS A 4 9.75 29.26 -28.39
CA LYS A 4 9.06 28.03 -28.74
C LYS A 4 9.55 26.87 -27.89
N ILE A 5 8.64 25.99 -27.51
CA ILE A 5 8.94 24.82 -26.68
C ILE A 5 8.65 23.55 -27.47
N SER A 6 9.66 22.69 -27.60
CA SER A 6 9.54 21.36 -28.19
C SER A 6 9.49 20.31 -27.09
N LEU A 7 8.40 19.54 -27.02
CA LEU A 7 8.37 18.30 -26.29
C LEU A 7 9.15 17.24 -27.07
N THR A 8 10.09 16.58 -26.43
CA THR A 8 10.81 15.43 -26.97
C THR A 8 10.55 14.20 -26.10
N MET A 9 10.13 13.10 -26.73
CA MET A 9 9.87 11.84 -26.04
C MET A 9 10.41 10.66 -26.84
N ILE A 10 11.02 9.71 -26.14
CA ILE A 10 11.29 8.38 -26.68
C ILE A 10 10.21 7.42 -26.16
N VAL A 11 9.65 6.59 -27.04
CA VAL A 11 8.56 5.68 -26.68
C VAL A 11 8.83 4.25 -27.14
N ARG A 12 8.27 3.29 -26.40
CA ARG A 12 8.19 1.88 -26.78
C ARG A 12 7.11 1.16 -25.99
N ASP A 13 6.05 0.75 -26.68
CA ASP A 13 4.92 0.01 -26.08
C ASP A 13 4.28 0.76 -24.89
N GLU A 14 4.02 2.05 -25.06
CA GLU A 14 3.50 2.97 -24.03
C GLU A 14 2.02 3.37 -24.28
N ALA A 15 1.25 2.56 -25.00
CA ALA A 15 -0.15 2.87 -25.34
C ALA A 15 -1.06 3.09 -24.11
N ALA A 16 -0.67 2.54 -22.95
CA ALA A 16 -1.41 2.68 -21.70
C ALA A 16 -1.31 4.08 -21.05
N PHE A 17 -0.26 4.85 -21.36
CA PHE A 17 0.04 6.12 -20.66
C PHE A 17 0.15 7.31 -21.61
N LEU A 18 0.59 7.09 -22.85
CA LEU A 18 0.95 8.15 -23.79
C LEU A 18 -0.20 9.16 -24.05
N ALA A 19 -1.43 8.67 -24.18
CA ALA A 19 -2.58 9.54 -24.48
C ALA A 19 -2.83 10.56 -23.35
N GLU A 20 -2.77 10.12 -22.10
CA GLU A 20 -2.98 10.98 -20.93
C GLU A 20 -1.85 12.01 -20.80
N CYS A 21 -0.59 11.56 -20.94
CA CYS A 21 0.59 12.42 -20.93
C CYS A 21 0.48 13.56 -21.96
N LEU A 22 0.22 13.20 -23.22
CA LEU A 22 0.15 14.17 -24.32
C LEU A 22 -1.03 15.14 -24.17
N GLU A 23 -2.20 14.69 -23.68
CA GLU A 23 -3.34 15.59 -23.48
C GLU A 23 -3.04 16.70 -22.45
N HIS A 24 -2.29 16.39 -21.39
CA HIS A 24 -1.94 17.38 -20.36
C HIS A 24 -0.94 18.43 -20.87
N VAL A 25 0.04 18.01 -21.67
CA VAL A 25 1.16 18.89 -22.06
C VAL A 25 0.94 19.62 -23.39
N ARG A 26 0.06 19.13 -24.28
CA ARG A 26 -0.08 19.67 -25.65
C ARG A 26 -0.41 21.15 -25.75
N HIS A 27 -1.03 21.73 -24.71
CA HIS A 27 -1.37 23.15 -24.66
C HIS A 27 -0.22 24.04 -24.18
N GLU A 28 0.78 23.46 -23.52
CA GLU A 28 1.96 24.15 -22.99
C GLU A 28 3.10 24.24 -24.00
N VAL A 29 3.13 23.34 -24.99
CA VAL A 29 4.21 23.22 -25.97
C VAL A 29 3.78 23.69 -27.36
N ASP A 30 4.75 24.01 -28.21
CA ASP A 30 4.54 24.47 -29.59
C ASP A 30 4.84 23.37 -30.62
N GLU A 31 5.57 22.34 -30.20
CA GLU A 31 6.00 21.20 -31.01
C GLU A 31 6.05 19.93 -30.16
N ILE A 32 5.63 18.80 -30.73
CA ILE A 32 5.70 17.48 -30.10
C ILE A 32 6.46 16.54 -31.02
N ILE A 33 7.62 16.09 -30.57
CA ILE A 33 8.51 15.14 -31.25
C ILE A 33 8.41 13.78 -30.55
N ILE A 34 7.94 12.78 -31.28
CA ILE A 34 7.90 11.39 -30.80
C ILE A 34 8.95 10.57 -31.55
N VAL A 35 9.86 9.94 -30.82
CA VAL A 35 10.82 8.98 -31.35
C VAL A 35 10.46 7.58 -30.88
N ASP A 36 9.96 6.75 -31.79
CA ASP A 36 9.65 5.36 -31.51
C ASP A 36 10.88 4.46 -31.63
N THR A 37 11.09 3.63 -30.61
CA THR A 37 12.23 2.70 -30.55
C THR A 37 11.85 1.24 -30.83
N GLY A 38 10.72 1.04 -31.52
CA GLY A 38 10.21 -0.26 -31.94
C GLY A 38 8.98 -0.71 -31.16
N SER A 39 7.94 0.13 -31.08
CA SER A 39 6.64 -0.25 -30.53
C SER A 39 5.94 -1.30 -31.41
N THR A 40 5.17 -2.16 -30.75
CA THR A 40 4.37 -3.23 -31.37
C THR A 40 2.89 -3.15 -30.99
N ASP A 41 2.53 -2.26 -30.06
CA ASP A 41 1.17 -1.97 -29.65
C ASP A 41 0.60 -0.72 -30.37
N GLN A 42 -0.45 -0.11 -29.81
CA GLN A 42 -1.13 1.05 -30.37
C GLN A 42 -0.42 2.39 -30.13
N THR A 43 0.82 2.40 -29.60
CA THR A 43 1.55 3.63 -29.24
C THR A 43 1.63 4.62 -30.40
N LEU A 44 2.00 4.16 -31.60
CA LEU A 44 2.12 5.01 -32.78
C LEU A 44 0.77 5.58 -33.23
N THR A 45 -0.28 4.77 -33.20
CA THR A 45 -1.65 5.20 -33.54
C THR A 45 -2.14 6.28 -32.58
N ILE A 46 -1.76 6.21 -31.30
CA ILE A 46 -2.07 7.23 -30.31
C ILE A 46 -1.26 8.50 -30.60
N ALA A 47 0.05 8.40 -30.80
CA ALA A 47 0.92 9.54 -31.09
C ALA A 47 0.45 10.35 -32.32
N GLN A 48 -0.01 9.67 -33.38
CA GLN A 48 -0.53 10.28 -34.62
C GLN A 48 -1.74 11.20 -34.40
N ARG A 49 -2.44 11.09 -33.27
CA ARG A 49 -3.55 11.99 -32.93
C ARG A 49 -3.08 13.35 -32.42
N PHE A 50 -1.82 13.45 -31.98
CA PHE A 50 -1.25 14.63 -31.35
C PHE A 50 -0.20 15.32 -32.21
N THR A 51 0.51 14.59 -33.07
CA THR A 51 1.58 15.15 -33.91
C THR A 51 1.81 14.31 -35.16
N ASP A 52 2.22 14.97 -36.25
CA ASP A 52 2.75 14.33 -37.45
C ASP A 52 4.27 14.11 -37.36
N GLN A 53 4.94 14.66 -36.35
CA GLN A 53 6.38 14.57 -36.15
C GLN A 53 6.78 13.32 -35.37
N ILE A 54 6.60 12.18 -36.03
CA ILE A 54 6.90 10.85 -35.48
C ILE A 54 8.06 10.26 -36.26
N TYR A 55 9.13 9.93 -35.55
CA TYR A 55 10.35 9.39 -36.11
C TYR A 55 10.63 7.99 -35.54
N THR A 56 11.35 7.17 -36.29
CA THR A 56 11.77 5.84 -35.83
C THR A 56 13.27 5.84 -35.57
N PHE A 57 13.69 5.29 -34.44
CA PHE A 57 15.08 5.07 -34.08
C PHE A 57 15.31 3.59 -33.74
N SER A 58 16.23 2.94 -34.45
CA SER A 58 16.54 1.53 -34.17
C SER A 58 17.21 1.40 -32.81
N TRP A 59 16.61 0.63 -31.89
CA TRP A 59 17.14 0.46 -30.53
C TRP A 59 18.55 -0.13 -30.53
N THR A 60 19.53 0.65 -30.05
CA THR A 60 20.95 0.28 -29.98
C THR A 60 21.41 -0.22 -28.61
N GLY A 61 20.51 -0.27 -27.62
CA GLY A 61 20.90 -0.50 -26.21
C GLY A 61 21.36 0.76 -25.48
N ASP A 62 21.11 1.94 -26.05
CA ASP A 62 21.56 3.22 -25.54
C ASP A 62 20.41 4.24 -25.56
N PHE A 63 19.93 4.62 -24.36
CA PHE A 63 18.86 5.61 -24.21
C PHE A 63 19.30 7.02 -24.58
N SER A 64 20.55 7.41 -24.30
CA SER A 64 21.05 8.74 -24.67
C SER A 64 21.14 8.89 -26.19
N ALA A 65 21.48 7.83 -26.93
CA ALA A 65 21.45 7.86 -28.39
C ALA A 65 20.05 8.20 -28.94
N ALA A 66 19.01 7.54 -28.42
CA ALA A 66 17.63 7.80 -28.85
C ALA A 66 17.13 9.20 -28.44
N ARG A 67 17.42 9.66 -27.21
CA ARG A 67 17.07 11.02 -26.79
C ARG A 67 17.81 12.09 -27.60
N ASN A 68 19.10 11.92 -27.85
CA ASN A 68 19.87 12.86 -28.67
C ASN A 68 19.37 12.90 -30.12
N PHE A 69 18.90 11.78 -30.68
CA PHE A 69 18.21 11.79 -31.97
C PHE A 69 16.90 12.59 -31.93
N ALA A 70 16.13 12.49 -30.84
CA ALA A 70 14.94 13.32 -30.63
C ALA A 70 15.28 14.83 -30.57
N LEU A 71 16.37 15.20 -29.88
CA LEU A 71 16.85 16.59 -29.83
C LEU A 71 17.17 17.15 -31.23
N GLN A 72 17.74 16.32 -32.12
CA GLN A 72 18.06 16.73 -33.50
C GLN A 72 16.83 17.04 -34.36
N GLN A 73 15.65 16.51 -34.00
CA GLN A 73 14.41 16.79 -34.72
C GLN A 73 13.68 18.02 -34.17
N ALA A 74 14.06 18.51 -32.99
CA ALA A 74 13.39 19.62 -32.33
C ALA A 74 13.84 20.98 -32.93
N ALA A 75 12.86 21.83 -33.25
CA ALA A 75 13.08 23.16 -33.81
C ALA A 75 12.77 24.30 -32.82
N GLY A 76 12.26 23.98 -31.63
CA GLY A 76 11.97 24.95 -30.57
C GLY A 76 13.24 25.50 -29.92
N ASP A 77 13.11 26.68 -29.30
CA ASP A 77 14.19 27.34 -28.56
C ASP A 77 14.51 26.62 -27.23
N TRP A 78 13.49 25.95 -26.67
CA TRP A 78 13.56 25.18 -25.44
C TRP A 78 13.06 23.76 -25.68
N ILE A 79 13.68 22.81 -24.99
CA ILE A 79 13.30 21.42 -24.94
C ILE A 79 12.61 21.16 -23.61
N LEU A 80 11.45 20.54 -23.69
CA LEU A 80 10.85 19.78 -22.60
C LEU A 80 11.05 18.29 -22.90
N SER A 81 11.72 17.55 -22.02
CA SER A 81 11.85 16.11 -22.15
C SER A 81 10.94 15.43 -21.14
N LEU A 82 10.07 14.51 -21.57
CA LEU A 82 9.22 13.72 -20.69
C LEU A 82 9.26 12.23 -21.06
N ASP A 83 8.96 11.38 -20.08
CA ASP A 83 8.63 9.98 -20.32
C ASP A 83 7.11 9.79 -20.47
N ALA A 84 6.68 8.73 -21.14
CA ALA A 84 5.25 8.52 -21.44
C ALA A 84 4.39 8.24 -20.19
N ASP A 85 5.01 7.81 -19.10
CA ASP A 85 4.42 7.63 -17.78
C ASP A 85 4.55 8.87 -16.88
N GLU A 86 4.98 10.03 -17.41
CA GLU A 86 5.06 11.31 -16.69
C GLU A 86 3.90 12.26 -17.06
N ILE A 87 3.39 13.01 -16.08
CA ILE A 87 2.43 14.10 -16.30
C ILE A 87 2.96 15.39 -15.69
N ILE A 88 2.85 16.49 -16.43
CA ILE A 88 3.09 17.84 -15.91
C ILE A 88 1.84 18.36 -15.21
N GLN A 89 2.01 18.75 -13.96
CA GLN A 89 1.01 19.36 -13.09
C GLN A 89 1.39 20.81 -12.79
N GLY A 90 0.46 21.74 -12.96
CA GLY A 90 0.67 23.15 -12.67
C GLY A 90 -0.46 24.01 -13.21
N GLU A 91 -0.45 25.29 -12.86
CA GLU A 91 -1.38 26.25 -13.45
C GLU A 91 -1.17 26.33 -14.97
N PRO A 92 -2.24 26.47 -15.76
CA PRO A 92 -2.10 26.71 -17.20
C PRO A 92 -1.15 27.87 -17.49
N GLY A 93 -0.15 27.63 -18.34
CA GLY A 93 0.90 28.58 -18.71
C GLY A 93 2.12 28.59 -17.79
N SER A 94 2.14 27.78 -16.71
CA SER A 94 3.26 27.72 -15.75
C SER A 94 4.61 27.43 -16.41
N LEU A 95 4.64 26.49 -17.37
CA LEU A 95 5.84 26.17 -18.15
C LEU A 95 6.35 27.40 -18.93
N ARG A 96 5.42 28.12 -19.54
CA ARG A 96 5.74 29.31 -20.34
C ARG A 96 6.19 30.49 -19.47
N MET A 97 5.62 30.63 -18.28
CA MET A 97 6.06 31.62 -17.28
C MET A 97 7.49 31.33 -16.83
N LEU A 98 7.80 30.08 -16.51
CA LEU A 98 9.16 29.68 -16.10
C LEU A 98 10.21 30.05 -17.16
N ILE A 99 9.91 29.78 -18.44
CA ILE A 99 10.82 30.10 -19.55
C ILE A 99 10.91 31.62 -19.79
N ARG A 100 9.80 32.34 -19.70
CA ARG A 100 9.80 33.81 -19.85
C ARG A 100 10.64 34.48 -18.78
N ASP A 101 10.56 33.98 -17.55
CA ASP A 101 11.19 34.57 -16.38
C ASP A 101 12.57 33.94 -16.11
N ALA A 102 13.12 33.21 -17.09
CA ALA A 102 14.35 32.43 -16.93
C ALA A 102 15.62 33.26 -16.74
N GLY A 103 15.61 34.55 -17.12
CA GLY A 103 16.78 35.42 -17.00
C GLY A 103 17.98 34.85 -17.78
N ASP A 104 19.08 34.59 -17.07
CA ASP A 104 20.30 34.03 -17.64
C ASP A 104 20.38 32.49 -17.60
N LYS A 105 19.36 31.83 -17.04
CA LYS A 105 19.28 30.37 -16.91
C LYS A 105 19.01 29.72 -18.27
N GLU A 106 19.57 28.52 -18.45
CA GLU A 106 19.47 27.73 -19.68
C GLU A 106 18.91 26.33 -19.44
N ALA A 107 18.75 25.92 -18.19
CA ALA A 107 18.10 24.67 -17.81
C ALA A 107 17.35 24.84 -16.49
N PHE A 108 16.35 23.99 -16.25
CA PHE A 108 15.60 23.95 -15.00
C PHE A 108 15.49 22.53 -14.46
N LEU A 109 15.80 22.41 -13.17
CA LEU A 109 15.41 21.30 -12.32
C LEU A 109 13.94 21.48 -11.95
N LEU A 110 13.11 20.51 -12.30
CA LEU A 110 11.70 20.44 -11.90
C LEU A 110 11.51 19.42 -10.79
N PRO A 111 10.58 19.65 -9.84
CA PRO A 111 10.21 18.66 -8.87
C PRO A 111 9.52 17.49 -9.59
N LEU A 112 9.82 16.27 -9.14
CA LEU A 112 9.27 15.03 -9.64
C LEU A 112 8.79 14.19 -8.46
N HIS A 113 7.50 13.89 -8.43
CA HIS A 113 6.88 13.00 -7.47
C HIS A 113 6.84 11.58 -8.02
N ASN A 114 7.54 10.68 -7.36
CA ASN A 114 7.58 9.26 -7.69
C ASN A 114 6.82 8.44 -6.63
N PRO A 115 5.59 7.97 -6.90
CA PRO A 115 4.77 7.28 -5.91
C PRO A 115 5.40 5.95 -5.46
N ILE A 116 5.42 5.74 -4.14
CA ILE A 116 5.82 4.47 -3.53
C ILE A 116 4.65 3.48 -3.57
N SER A 117 3.45 3.99 -3.35
CA SER A 117 2.22 3.23 -3.33
C SER A 117 1.07 4.08 -3.88
N ASN A 118 0.21 3.43 -4.66
CA ASN A 118 -0.93 4.09 -5.31
C ASN A 118 -2.03 4.47 -4.30
N SER A 119 -2.04 3.82 -3.13
CA SER A 119 -3.17 3.88 -2.20
C SER A 119 -2.89 4.73 -0.97
N THR A 120 -1.63 4.87 -0.55
CA THR A 120 -1.29 5.52 0.73
C THR A 120 -0.88 6.98 0.59
N GLY A 121 -0.67 7.46 -0.64
CA GLY A 121 -0.26 8.84 -0.91
C GLY A 121 1.21 9.13 -0.62
N GLU A 122 2.01 8.10 -0.33
CA GLU A 122 3.46 8.21 -0.13
C GLU A 122 4.18 8.29 -1.49
N PHE A 123 5.08 9.25 -1.63
CA PHE A 123 5.93 9.40 -2.81
C PHE A 123 7.29 9.94 -2.41
N ASN A 124 8.28 9.71 -3.28
CA ASN A 124 9.57 10.36 -3.18
C ASN A 124 9.58 11.59 -4.09
N THR A 125 10.03 12.73 -3.57
CA THR A 125 10.31 13.92 -4.36
C THR A 125 11.77 13.95 -4.76
N PHE A 126 12.01 14.13 -6.05
CA PHE A 126 13.31 14.37 -6.65
C PHE A 126 13.29 15.66 -7.44
N TYR A 127 14.47 16.19 -7.77
CA TYR A 127 14.60 17.27 -8.74
C TYR A 127 15.39 16.77 -9.94
N VAL A 128 14.83 16.97 -11.14
CA VAL A 128 15.38 16.43 -12.39
C VAL A 128 15.41 17.50 -13.47
N ILE A 129 16.47 17.50 -14.29
CA ILE A 129 16.55 18.42 -15.42
C ILE A 129 15.60 17.91 -16.50
N ARG A 130 14.56 18.70 -16.77
CA ARG A 130 13.50 18.34 -17.72
C ARG A 130 13.23 19.44 -18.74
N ILE A 131 13.66 20.67 -18.43
CA ILE A 131 13.59 21.81 -19.34
C ILE A 131 14.99 22.35 -19.56
N PHE A 132 15.39 22.57 -20.80
CA PHE A 132 16.67 23.18 -21.14
C PHE A 132 16.63 23.81 -22.53
N LYS A 133 17.50 24.79 -22.81
CA LYS A 133 17.60 25.40 -24.14
C LYS A 133 17.98 24.35 -25.17
N ASN A 134 17.40 24.46 -26.37
CA ASN A 134 17.82 23.67 -27.51
C ASN A 134 19.19 24.18 -28.00
N ASN A 135 20.25 23.58 -27.50
CA ASN A 135 21.63 23.96 -27.75
C ASN A 135 22.43 22.73 -28.14
N ASP A 136 23.32 22.85 -29.12
CA ASP A 136 24.16 21.74 -29.59
C ASP A 136 25.11 21.17 -28.54
N LEU A 137 25.45 21.97 -27.52
CA LEU A 137 26.28 21.55 -26.40
C LEU A 137 25.52 20.68 -25.39
N TYR A 138 24.18 20.74 -25.35
CA TYR A 138 23.37 20.05 -24.36
C TYR A 138 22.94 18.70 -24.91
N ARG A 139 23.62 17.65 -24.47
CA ARG A 139 23.41 16.27 -24.94
C ARG A 139 23.27 15.32 -23.77
N TYR A 140 22.43 14.32 -23.95
CA TYR A 140 22.30 13.20 -23.03
C TYR A 140 23.56 12.35 -23.05
N VAL A 141 24.05 12.00 -21.86
CA VAL A 141 25.22 11.16 -21.65
C VAL A 141 24.86 9.98 -20.74
N GLY A 142 25.34 8.79 -21.09
CA GLY A 142 25.16 7.54 -20.34
C GLY A 142 24.13 6.62 -21.00
N LYS A 143 24.48 5.35 -21.21
CA LYS A 143 23.62 4.39 -21.93
C LYS A 143 22.26 4.13 -21.28
N ILE A 144 22.18 4.33 -19.96
CA ILE A 144 21.00 4.14 -19.12
C ILE A 144 21.06 5.09 -17.93
N HIS A 145 19.89 5.59 -17.51
CA HIS A 145 19.78 6.70 -16.56
C HIS A 145 20.56 7.93 -17.04
N GLU A 146 20.47 8.15 -18.34
CA GLU A 146 21.06 9.25 -19.08
C GLU A 146 20.67 10.59 -18.48
N GLN A 147 21.64 11.50 -18.41
CA GLN A 147 21.42 12.87 -17.97
C GLN A 147 21.86 13.82 -19.07
N VAL A 148 21.12 14.91 -19.24
CA VAL A 148 21.58 16.00 -20.10
C VAL A 148 22.76 16.70 -19.44
N SER A 149 23.87 16.83 -20.15
CA SER A 149 25.04 17.54 -19.66
C SER A 149 24.88 19.05 -19.86
N ILE A 150 24.84 19.79 -18.76
CA ILE A 150 24.89 21.25 -18.75
C ILE A 150 26.25 21.64 -18.13
N PRO A 151 27.23 22.10 -18.93
CA PRO A 151 28.61 22.31 -18.46
C PRO A 151 28.75 23.36 -17.36
N ASP A 152 27.88 24.36 -17.34
CA ASP A 152 27.87 25.44 -16.36
C ASP A 152 26.68 25.26 -15.38
N PRO A 153 26.93 24.82 -14.14
CA PRO A 153 25.88 24.66 -13.13
C PRO A 153 25.17 25.97 -12.78
N GLU A 154 25.81 27.14 -12.95
CA GLU A 154 25.18 28.43 -12.69
C GLU A 154 24.04 28.73 -13.68
N LYS A 155 24.05 28.08 -14.85
CA LYS A 155 22.96 28.14 -15.84
C LYS A 155 21.77 27.27 -15.49
N VAL A 156 21.85 26.45 -14.45
CA VAL A 156 20.75 25.59 -14.00
C VAL A 156 19.94 26.32 -12.92
N GLY A 157 18.68 26.60 -13.24
CA GLY A 157 17.70 27.13 -12.30
C GLY A 157 16.97 26.02 -11.55
N LEU A 158 16.46 26.35 -10.37
CA LEU A 158 15.55 25.51 -9.61
C LEU A 158 14.13 26.07 -9.73
N ALA A 159 13.19 25.26 -10.22
CA ALA A 159 11.79 25.66 -10.30
C ALA A 159 10.97 24.95 -9.21
N GLN A 160 10.00 25.63 -8.61
CA GLN A 160 9.01 25.00 -7.72
C GLN A 160 7.77 24.50 -8.47
N SER A 161 7.61 24.94 -9.73
CA SER A 161 6.50 24.62 -10.62
C SER A 161 6.95 24.81 -12.07
N PRO A 162 6.45 24.02 -13.03
CA PRO A 162 5.48 22.94 -12.84
C PRO A 162 6.09 21.67 -12.21
N LEU A 163 5.24 20.86 -11.61
CA LEU A 163 5.56 19.57 -11.00
C LEU A 163 5.42 18.44 -12.03
N ILE A 164 6.28 17.44 -11.94
CA ILE A 164 6.13 16.19 -12.69
C ILE A 164 5.61 15.10 -11.75
N GLU A 165 4.59 14.38 -12.18
CA GLU A 165 4.06 13.22 -11.48
C GLU A 165 4.33 11.94 -12.29
N HIS A 166 5.01 10.97 -11.68
CA HIS A 166 5.17 9.63 -12.26
C HIS A 166 3.90 8.81 -12.05
N LYS A 167 3.39 8.22 -13.12
CA LYS A 167 2.31 7.24 -13.02
C LYS A 167 2.87 5.90 -12.53
N PRO A 168 2.21 5.27 -11.56
CA PRO A 168 2.64 3.98 -11.08
C PRO A 168 2.41 2.90 -12.14
N LEU A 169 3.46 2.15 -12.44
CA LEU A 169 3.41 1.08 -13.42
C LEU A 169 2.84 -0.21 -12.81
N PRO A 170 2.10 -1.04 -13.57
CA PRO A 170 1.74 -2.38 -13.13
C PRO A 170 2.99 -3.21 -12.79
N LEU A 171 2.93 -4.06 -11.74
CA LEU A 171 4.08 -4.86 -11.28
C LEU A 171 4.76 -5.64 -12.42
N ARG A 172 3.98 -6.22 -13.34
CA ARG A 172 4.51 -6.95 -14.50
C ARG A 172 5.37 -6.06 -15.42
N VAL A 173 4.97 -4.81 -15.62
CA VAL A 173 5.71 -3.82 -16.42
C VAL A 173 6.96 -3.41 -15.67
N GLN A 174 6.87 -3.14 -14.36
CA GLN A 174 8.02 -2.84 -13.50
C GLN A 174 9.09 -3.93 -13.59
N HIS A 175 8.70 -5.22 -13.46
CA HIS A 175 9.64 -6.34 -13.56
C HIS A 175 10.34 -6.42 -14.92
N LYS A 176 9.62 -6.17 -16.03
CA LYS A 176 10.22 -6.12 -17.36
C LYS A 176 11.21 -4.96 -17.50
N LYS A 177 10.83 -3.75 -17.06
CA LYS A 177 11.71 -2.56 -17.08
C LYS A 177 12.97 -2.82 -16.24
N ARG A 178 12.86 -3.37 -15.02
CA ARG A 178 14.02 -3.71 -14.15
C ARG A 178 14.97 -4.73 -14.79
N ASN A 179 14.46 -5.83 -15.35
CA ASN A 179 15.31 -6.83 -15.98
C ASN A 179 16.11 -6.27 -17.18
N ARG A 180 15.49 -5.40 -17.97
CA ARG A 180 16.18 -4.66 -19.04
C ARG A 180 17.24 -3.72 -18.46
N ASN A 181 16.86 -2.92 -17.46
CA ASN A 181 17.74 -1.93 -16.84
C ASN A 181 18.98 -2.59 -16.23
N LEU A 182 18.81 -3.66 -15.45
CA LEU A 182 19.89 -4.41 -14.85
C LEU A 182 20.90 -4.91 -15.90
N ARG A 183 20.42 -5.44 -17.02
CA ARG A 183 21.30 -5.90 -18.12
C ARG A 183 22.17 -4.78 -18.67
N LEU A 184 21.56 -3.61 -18.92
CA LEU A 184 22.26 -2.44 -19.47
C LEU A 184 23.24 -1.85 -18.45
N LEU A 185 22.85 -1.76 -17.18
CA LEU A 185 23.72 -1.30 -16.10
C LEU A 185 24.92 -2.22 -15.89
N LEU A 186 24.72 -3.55 -15.93
CA LEU A 186 25.82 -4.51 -15.85
C LEU A 186 26.80 -4.36 -17.01
N GLN A 187 26.31 -4.08 -18.22
CA GLN A 187 27.17 -3.83 -19.37
C GLN A 187 27.93 -2.50 -19.22
N ALA A 188 27.24 -1.41 -18.89
CA ALA A 188 27.85 -0.10 -18.70
C ALA A 188 28.88 -0.11 -17.56
N SER A 189 28.61 -0.83 -16.48
CA SER A 189 29.51 -0.98 -15.32
C SER A 189 30.78 -1.78 -15.67
N LYS A 190 30.72 -2.73 -16.63
CA LYS A 190 31.94 -3.39 -17.13
C LYS A 190 32.84 -2.44 -17.90
N GLU A 191 32.26 -1.50 -18.64
CA GLU A 191 33.00 -0.51 -19.44
C GLU A 191 33.59 0.59 -18.55
N ASN A 192 32.89 1.00 -17.49
CA ASN A 192 33.34 2.03 -16.55
C ASN A 192 33.06 1.66 -15.08
N PRO A 193 33.84 0.73 -14.50
CA PRO A 193 33.55 0.15 -13.18
C PRO A 193 33.80 1.10 -12.00
N LEU A 194 34.49 2.22 -12.24
CA LEU A 194 34.77 3.23 -11.22
C LEU A 194 33.75 4.37 -11.21
N ASN A 195 32.85 4.44 -12.19
CA ASN A 195 31.83 5.48 -12.25
C ASN A 195 30.86 5.38 -11.05
N PRO A 196 30.79 6.41 -10.18
CA PRO A 196 29.99 6.36 -8.98
C PRO A 196 28.47 6.38 -9.25
N PHE A 197 28.03 7.02 -10.34
CA PHE A 197 26.62 7.04 -10.76
C PHE A 197 26.16 5.65 -11.21
N LEU A 198 26.98 4.92 -11.97
CA LEU A 198 26.68 3.54 -12.37
C LEU A 198 26.65 2.59 -11.17
N GLN A 199 27.55 2.78 -10.20
CA GLN A 199 27.53 2.02 -8.94
C GLN A 199 26.26 2.30 -8.15
N TYR A 200 25.86 3.57 -8.04
CA TYR A 200 24.61 3.97 -7.40
C TYR A 200 23.41 3.27 -8.03
N TYR A 201 23.21 3.43 -9.35
CA TYR A 201 22.05 2.84 -10.03
C TYR A 201 22.04 1.31 -9.99
N LEU A 202 23.20 0.67 -10.19
CA LEU A 202 23.30 -0.78 -10.10
C LEU A 202 23.03 -1.28 -8.67
N GLY A 203 23.49 -0.54 -7.65
CA GLY A 203 23.22 -0.83 -6.25
C GLY A 203 21.72 -0.73 -5.93
N VAL A 204 21.05 0.32 -6.40
CA VAL A 204 19.59 0.48 -6.24
C VAL A 204 18.84 -0.67 -6.93
N GLU A 205 19.20 -1.04 -8.17
CA GLU A 205 18.53 -2.13 -8.87
C GLU A 205 18.68 -3.48 -8.14
N TRP A 206 19.86 -3.79 -7.60
CA TRP A 206 20.04 -4.99 -6.78
C TRP A 206 19.22 -4.96 -5.49
N LEU A 207 19.17 -3.81 -4.82
CA LEU A 207 18.37 -3.63 -3.61
C LEU A 207 16.88 -3.83 -3.90
N MET A 208 16.39 -3.23 -4.98
CA MET A 208 14.99 -3.36 -5.42
C MET A 208 14.61 -4.80 -5.82
N LEU A 209 15.59 -5.67 -6.08
CA LEU A 209 15.41 -7.11 -6.33
C LEU A 209 15.51 -7.96 -5.04
N GLY A 210 15.62 -7.35 -3.87
CA GLY A 210 15.81 -8.03 -2.58
C GLY A 210 17.18 -8.71 -2.49
N LYS A 211 18.20 -8.12 -3.14
CA LYS A 211 19.58 -8.62 -3.17
C LYS A 211 20.51 -7.65 -2.47
N GLY A 212 20.20 -7.30 -1.22
CA GLY A 212 20.99 -6.37 -0.40
C GLY A 212 22.50 -6.68 -0.38
N SER A 213 22.90 -7.97 -0.36
CA SER A 213 24.32 -8.35 -0.34
C SER A 213 25.10 -7.95 -1.61
N TYR A 214 24.42 -7.89 -2.76
CA TYR A 214 25.00 -7.40 -4.02
C TYR A 214 24.96 -5.87 -4.08
N ALA A 215 23.93 -5.26 -3.50
CA ALA A 215 23.73 -3.81 -3.47
C ALA A 215 24.75 -3.09 -2.57
N LEU A 216 25.00 -3.64 -1.37
CA LEU A 216 25.79 -2.99 -0.33
C LEU A 216 27.16 -2.46 -0.79
N PRO A 217 28.07 -3.26 -1.40
CA PRO A 217 29.39 -2.76 -1.79
C PRO A 217 29.31 -1.67 -2.87
N LEU A 218 28.29 -1.71 -3.74
CA LEU A 218 28.07 -0.72 -4.78
C LEU A 218 27.59 0.61 -4.19
N LEU A 219 26.60 0.56 -3.29
CA LEU A 219 26.06 1.74 -2.62
C LEU A 219 27.09 2.39 -1.69
N GLN A 220 27.88 1.60 -0.96
CA GLN A 220 28.99 2.11 -0.15
C GLN A 220 30.03 2.87 -1.00
N LYS A 221 30.41 2.29 -2.15
CA LYS A 221 31.39 2.91 -3.04
C LYS A 221 30.83 4.18 -3.68
N ALA A 222 29.59 4.15 -4.16
CA ALA A 222 28.92 5.32 -4.71
C ALA A 222 28.84 6.46 -3.68
N TYR A 223 28.37 6.18 -2.46
CA TYR A 223 28.27 7.19 -1.40
C TYR A 223 29.64 7.78 -1.01
N ARG A 224 30.70 6.98 -0.94
CA ARG A 224 32.06 7.48 -0.65
C ARG A 224 32.66 8.33 -1.78
N SER A 225 32.26 8.08 -3.02
CA SER A 225 32.86 8.72 -4.20
C SER A 225 32.10 9.95 -4.71
N LEU A 226 30.81 10.09 -4.42
CA LEU A 226 30.02 11.28 -4.79
C LEU A 226 30.24 12.39 -3.77
N GLY A 227 30.60 13.61 -4.15
CA GLY A 227 30.71 14.75 -3.21
C GLY A 227 29.41 15.53 -3.02
N ASP A 228 29.45 16.64 -2.28
CA ASP A 228 28.30 17.54 -2.06
C ASP A 228 27.90 18.28 -3.35
N GLU A 229 28.84 18.46 -4.28
CA GLU A 229 28.57 18.88 -5.66
C GLU A 229 27.64 17.90 -6.42
N ASN A 230 27.42 16.70 -5.89
CA ASN A 230 26.54 15.69 -6.45
C ASN A 230 25.37 15.33 -5.51
N LEU A 231 24.88 16.28 -4.69
CA LEU A 231 23.80 16.03 -3.71
C LEU A 231 22.56 15.33 -4.29
N LEU A 232 22.17 15.64 -5.53
CA LEU A 232 21.07 14.98 -6.26
C LEU A 232 21.23 13.44 -6.35
N PHE A 233 22.46 12.94 -6.25
CA PHE A 233 22.79 11.51 -6.26
C PHE A 233 23.33 11.03 -4.91
N ARG A 234 24.12 11.85 -4.20
CA ARG A 234 24.71 11.50 -2.90
C ARG A 234 23.65 11.31 -1.82
N ALA A 235 22.65 12.20 -1.75
CA ALA A 235 21.56 12.11 -0.79
C ALA A 235 20.69 10.85 -0.95
N PRO A 236 20.21 10.50 -2.16
CA PRO A 236 19.50 9.24 -2.34
C PRO A 236 20.44 8.02 -2.21
N ALA A 237 21.72 8.10 -2.57
CA ALA A 237 22.67 7.01 -2.32
C ALA A 237 22.81 6.70 -0.82
N LEU A 238 22.89 7.72 0.02
CA LEU A 238 22.88 7.56 1.48
C LEU A 238 21.60 6.88 1.96
N LYS A 239 20.44 7.36 1.51
CA LYS A 239 19.12 6.77 1.83
C LYS A 239 19.06 5.29 1.48
N TYR A 240 19.44 4.91 0.25
CA TYR A 240 19.41 3.50 -0.16
C TYR A 240 20.48 2.65 0.55
N LEU A 241 21.62 3.23 0.92
CA LEU A 241 22.63 2.55 1.74
C LEU A 241 22.09 2.23 3.14
N ILE A 242 21.40 3.19 3.78
CA ILE A 242 20.72 2.99 5.07
C ILE A 242 19.68 1.86 4.97
N LEU A 243 18.82 1.92 3.94
CA LEU A 243 17.80 0.88 3.71
C LEU A 243 18.43 -0.50 3.43
N CYS A 244 19.54 -0.56 2.68
CA CYS A 244 20.26 -1.78 2.40
C CYS A 244 20.86 -2.42 3.67
N LEU A 245 21.44 -1.60 4.55
CA LEU A 245 21.99 -2.09 5.82
C LEU A 245 20.87 -2.60 6.74
N ARG A 246 19.74 -1.89 6.80
CA ARG A 246 18.54 -2.33 7.52
C ARG A 246 18.04 -3.69 7.01
N GLU A 247 17.88 -3.87 5.69
CA GLU A 247 17.46 -5.15 5.08
C GLU A 247 18.42 -6.30 5.42
N LEU A 248 19.72 -6.01 5.50
CA LEU A 248 20.75 -6.97 5.84
C LEU A 248 20.85 -7.28 7.35
N GLY A 249 19.96 -6.72 8.17
CA GLY A 249 19.97 -6.93 9.61
C GLY A 249 21.14 -6.23 10.32
N LYS A 250 21.58 -5.09 9.79
CA LYS A 250 22.69 -4.27 10.34
C LYS A 250 22.20 -2.87 10.77
N PRO A 251 21.23 -2.76 11.70
CA PRO A 251 20.64 -1.49 12.08
C PRO A 251 21.65 -0.55 12.77
N ASP A 252 22.61 -1.07 13.53
CA ASP A 252 23.65 -0.27 14.19
C ASP A 252 24.54 0.46 13.17
N GLU A 253 25.00 -0.25 12.12
CA GLU A 253 25.80 0.35 11.04
C GLU A 253 24.98 1.40 10.28
N ALA A 254 23.70 1.14 10.03
CA ALA A 254 22.80 2.07 9.38
C ALA A 254 22.60 3.34 10.23
N PHE A 255 22.45 3.19 11.54
CA PHE A 255 22.25 4.32 12.45
C PHE A 255 23.51 5.18 12.60
N CYS A 256 24.70 4.57 12.60
CA CYS A 256 25.97 5.30 12.54
C CYS A 256 26.05 6.21 11.31
N LEU A 257 25.58 5.76 10.14
CA LEU A 257 25.50 6.62 8.95
C LEU A 257 24.51 7.77 9.14
N CYS A 258 23.35 7.52 9.76
CA CYS A 258 22.41 8.59 10.07
C CYS A 258 23.02 9.63 11.03
N LEU A 259 23.72 9.17 12.07
CA LEU A 259 24.44 10.03 13.01
C LEU A 259 25.49 10.89 12.31
N GLU A 260 26.38 10.29 11.53
CA GLU A 260 27.39 11.01 10.76
C GLU A 260 26.74 12.05 9.84
N ALA A 261 25.73 11.63 9.08
CA ALA A 261 25.08 12.50 8.11
C ALA A 261 24.24 13.60 8.78
N SER A 262 23.72 13.40 9.99
CA SER A 262 23.02 14.44 10.77
C SER A 262 23.93 15.60 11.17
N LEU A 263 25.25 15.36 11.30
CA LEU A 263 26.23 16.41 11.60
C LEU A 263 26.50 17.25 10.35
N SER A 264 26.52 16.62 9.18
CA SER A 264 26.76 17.31 7.90
C SER A 264 25.51 17.97 7.32
N TYR A 265 24.33 17.36 7.53
CA TYR A 265 23.06 17.78 6.95
C TYR A 265 21.97 17.91 8.05
N PRO A 266 22.09 18.88 8.98
CA PRO A 266 21.22 18.99 10.16
C PRO A 266 19.75 19.35 9.84
N ILE A 267 19.46 19.70 8.59
CA ILE A 267 18.13 20.04 8.08
C ILE A 267 17.59 19.01 7.07
N TYR A 268 18.28 17.87 6.88
CA TYR A 268 17.82 16.83 5.97
C TYR A 268 16.91 15.83 6.69
N THR A 269 15.61 16.06 6.55
CA THR A 269 14.52 15.38 7.27
C THR A 269 14.55 13.86 7.17
N ASP A 270 14.77 13.29 5.98
CA ASP A 270 14.76 11.84 5.78
C ASP A 270 15.80 11.13 6.66
N ILE A 271 16.98 11.73 6.93
CA ILE A 271 17.99 11.12 7.81
C ILE A 271 17.43 10.95 9.23
N PHE A 272 16.76 11.98 9.73
CA PHE A 272 16.18 11.95 11.07
C PHE A 272 15.01 10.97 11.16
N TYR A 273 14.19 10.91 10.11
CA TYR A 273 13.12 9.94 10.01
C TYR A 273 13.65 8.50 9.97
N PHE A 274 14.60 8.18 9.08
CA PHE A 274 15.16 6.83 9.00
C PHE A 274 15.96 6.45 10.25
N GLY A 275 16.70 7.37 10.84
CA GLY A 275 17.38 7.13 12.12
C GLY A 275 16.40 6.86 13.25
N GLY A 276 15.24 7.54 13.28
CA GLY A 276 14.15 7.25 14.21
C GLY A 276 13.60 5.83 14.04
N ILE A 277 13.38 5.37 12.80
CA ILE A 277 12.93 3.99 12.53
C ILE A 277 13.95 2.98 13.04
N LEU A 278 15.24 3.20 12.79
CA LEU A 278 16.29 2.29 13.24
C LEU A 278 16.34 2.20 14.77
N LEU A 279 16.21 3.32 15.47
CA LEU A 279 16.13 3.36 16.93
C LEU A 279 14.88 2.65 17.44
N GLU A 280 13.73 2.83 16.78
CA GLU A 280 12.49 2.11 17.08
C GLU A 280 12.68 0.59 16.96
N GLU A 281 13.31 0.11 15.88
CA GLU A 281 13.60 -1.31 15.65
C GLU A 281 14.56 -1.90 16.68
N MET A 282 15.51 -1.10 17.16
CA MET A 282 16.44 -1.47 18.24
C MET A 282 15.79 -1.41 19.63
N GLY A 283 14.55 -0.91 19.74
CA GLY A 283 13.84 -0.75 21.01
C GLY A 283 14.21 0.50 21.81
N GLU A 284 14.97 1.42 21.22
CA GLU A 284 15.47 2.66 21.84
C GLU A 284 14.44 3.79 21.70
N TYR A 285 13.22 3.58 22.22
CA TYR A 285 12.07 4.44 21.96
C TYR A 285 12.25 5.90 22.39
N LEU A 286 12.94 6.16 23.51
CA LEU A 286 13.21 7.53 23.96
C LEU A 286 14.14 8.29 23.01
N ALA A 287 15.11 7.60 22.41
CA ALA A 287 15.97 8.19 21.40
C ALA A 287 15.21 8.37 20.08
N ALA A 288 14.41 7.36 19.67
CA ALA A 288 13.57 7.44 18.48
C ALA A 288 12.63 8.65 18.51
N LEU A 289 11.98 8.92 19.65
CA LEU A 289 11.16 10.12 19.85
C LEU A 289 11.92 11.42 19.52
N LYS A 290 13.18 11.55 19.94
CA LYS A 290 13.98 12.76 19.65
C LYS A 290 14.24 12.90 18.16
N TRP A 291 14.54 11.80 17.49
CA TRP A 291 14.82 11.77 16.05
C TRP A 291 13.58 12.10 15.22
N PHE A 292 12.43 11.50 15.53
CA PHE A 292 11.18 11.84 14.85
C PHE A 292 10.74 13.28 15.10
N ASN A 293 10.87 13.80 16.32
CA ASN A 293 10.59 15.22 16.57
C ASN A 293 11.54 16.14 15.81
N HIS A 294 12.81 15.78 15.66
CA HIS A 294 13.75 16.54 14.83
C HIS A 294 13.35 16.52 13.35
N ALA A 295 12.89 15.37 12.84
CA ALA A 295 12.35 15.28 11.48
C ALA A 295 11.15 16.24 11.27
N LEU A 296 10.23 16.30 12.24
CA LEU A 296 9.11 17.26 12.20
C LEU A 296 9.59 18.72 12.25
N LEU A 297 10.62 19.03 13.04
CA LEU A 297 11.19 20.37 13.12
C LEU A 297 11.90 20.80 11.82
N CYS A 298 12.52 19.86 11.10
CA CYS A 298 13.15 20.16 9.82
C CYS A 298 12.14 20.57 8.73
N GLY A 299 10.93 20.00 8.73
CA GLY A 299 9.95 20.22 7.67
C GLY A 299 10.38 19.60 6.34
N SER A 300 9.95 20.17 5.21
CA SER A 300 10.42 19.71 3.90
C SER A 300 11.88 20.13 3.67
N PRO A 301 12.78 19.20 3.28
CA PRO A 301 14.20 19.51 3.12
C PRO A 301 14.44 20.39 1.88
N PRO A 302 15.62 21.02 1.76
CA PRO A 302 16.00 21.77 0.57
C PRO A 302 15.94 20.91 -0.70
N ALA A 303 15.59 21.52 -1.83
CA ALA A 303 15.30 20.82 -3.10
C ALA A 303 16.40 19.90 -3.64
N LEU A 304 17.66 20.12 -3.28
CA LEU A 304 18.76 19.25 -3.74
C LEU A 304 18.83 17.91 -3.00
N PHE A 305 18.05 17.75 -1.93
CA PHE A 305 17.87 16.47 -1.25
C PHE A 305 16.67 15.72 -1.83
N SER A 306 16.83 14.42 -2.05
CA SER A 306 15.68 13.54 -2.24
C SER A 306 14.84 13.52 -0.97
N HIS A 307 13.51 13.50 -1.08
CA HIS A 307 12.64 13.57 0.10
C HIS A 307 11.58 12.47 0.06
N LEU A 308 11.36 11.79 1.18
CA LEU A 308 10.20 10.92 1.37
C LEU A 308 9.04 11.76 1.91
N THR A 309 8.08 12.10 1.07
CA THR A 309 6.93 12.88 1.53
C THR A 309 6.14 12.10 2.58
N GLY A 310 5.97 12.75 3.74
CA GLY A 310 5.38 12.17 4.93
C GLY A 310 6.38 12.05 6.08
N SER A 311 7.68 11.98 5.81
CA SER A 311 8.75 11.87 6.81
C SER A 311 8.82 13.12 7.71
N GLU A 312 8.42 14.26 7.19
CA GLU A 312 8.25 15.55 7.88
C GLU A 312 6.89 15.72 8.56
N SER A 313 6.00 14.73 8.44
CA SER A 313 4.60 14.87 8.85
C SER A 313 3.98 13.54 9.30
N PHE A 314 3.03 12.97 8.55
CA PHE A 314 2.18 11.86 9.01
C PHE A 314 2.94 10.57 9.29
N LEU A 315 4.04 10.29 8.58
CA LEU A 315 4.86 9.10 8.86
C LEU A 315 5.59 9.25 10.19
N ALA A 316 6.23 10.40 10.44
CA ALA A 316 6.87 10.66 11.72
C ALA A 316 5.87 10.65 12.88
N HIS A 317 4.67 11.22 12.71
CA HIS A 317 3.62 11.17 13.73
C HIS A 317 3.13 9.75 14.02
N TYR A 318 3.00 8.90 12.99
CA TYR A 318 2.68 7.49 13.20
C TYR A 318 3.72 6.79 14.09
N HIS A 319 5.01 6.98 13.79
CA HIS A 319 6.08 6.37 14.59
C HIS A 319 6.24 6.99 15.98
N LEU A 320 6.00 8.30 16.13
CA LEU A 320 5.88 8.94 17.46
C LEU A 320 4.79 8.25 18.28
N GLY A 321 3.61 8.00 17.69
CA GLY A 321 2.51 7.30 18.34
C GLY A 321 2.91 5.91 18.81
N PHE A 322 3.60 5.14 17.96
CA PHE A 322 4.12 3.83 18.31
C PHE A 322 5.13 3.88 19.47
N CYS A 323 6.08 4.81 19.42
CA CYS A 323 7.07 5.00 20.49
C CYS A 323 6.40 5.39 21.81
N TYR A 324 5.40 6.28 21.79
CA TYR A 324 4.63 6.64 22.98
C TYR A 324 3.86 5.44 23.55
N GLU A 325 3.27 4.59 22.71
CA GLU A 325 2.60 3.37 23.15
C GLU A 325 3.57 2.41 23.86
N LYS A 326 4.77 2.21 23.30
CA LYS A 326 5.82 1.38 23.93
C LYS A 326 6.34 1.94 25.25
N LEU A 327 6.17 3.23 25.48
CA LEU A 327 6.52 3.92 26.72
C LEU A 327 5.32 4.08 27.68
N ASP A 328 4.19 3.42 27.40
CA ASP A 328 2.92 3.51 28.16
C ASP A 328 2.34 4.93 28.28
N LYS A 329 2.64 5.78 27.29
CA LYS A 329 2.16 7.17 27.17
C LYS A 329 0.95 7.25 26.24
N LYS A 330 -0.17 6.68 26.69
CA LYS A 330 -1.38 6.49 25.86
C LYS A 330 -1.98 7.78 25.32
N ALA A 331 -1.99 8.86 26.10
CA ALA A 331 -2.56 10.14 25.67
C ALA A 331 -1.74 10.77 24.54
N GLU A 332 -0.41 10.75 24.66
CA GLU A 332 0.50 11.21 23.63
C GLU A 332 0.44 10.33 22.37
N ALA A 333 0.34 9.00 22.55
CA ALA A 333 0.16 8.05 21.45
C ALA A 333 -1.12 8.34 20.67
N PHE A 334 -2.24 8.52 21.37
CA PHE A 334 -3.53 8.88 20.78
C PHE A 334 -3.43 10.14 19.93
N ASN A 335 -2.85 11.21 20.49
CA ASN A 335 -2.71 12.49 19.79
C ASN A 335 -1.83 12.35 18.54
N ALA A 336 -0.71 11.61 18.63
CA ALA A 336 0.18 11.40 17.50
C ALA A 336 -0.50 10.63 16.35
N TYR A 337 -1.24 9.55 16.66
CA TYR A 337 -1.99 8.81 15.63
C TYR A 337 -3.11 9.64 15.01
N VAL A 338 -3.81 10.45 15.80
CA VAL A 338 -4.82 11.39 15.31
C VAL A 338 -4.18 12.41 14.36
N THR A 339 -3.07 13.04 14.74
CA THR A 339 -2.35 13.98 13.86
C THR A 339 -1.92 13.33 12.56
N ALA A 340 -1.43 12.09 12.59
CA ALA A 340 -1.06 11.35 11.39
C ALA A 340 -2.26 11.16 10.43
N LEU A 341 -3.42 10.74 10.94
CA LEU A 341 -4.64 10.54 10.13
C LEU A 341 -5.24 11.85 9.63
N ASP A 342 -5.30 12.88 10.49
CA ASP A 342 -5.80 14.20 10.13
C ASP A 342 -4.91 14.83 9.02
N THR A 343 -3.61 14.54 9.02
CA THR A 343 -2.67 15.01 7.99
C THR A 343 -2.79 14.23 6.67
N ASN A 344 -2.86 12.89 6.72
CA ASN A 344 -3.01 12.06 5.52
C ASN A 344 -4.00 10.89 5.76
N PRO A 345 -5.29 11.08 5.47
CA PRO A 345 -6.30 10.03 5.66
C PRO A 345 -6.18 8.88 4.65
N LYS A 346 -5.28 8.96 3.65
CA LYS A 346 -4.97 7.84 2.76
C LYS A 346 -4.00 6.83 3.40
N TYR A 347 -3.33 7.18 4.49
CA TYR A 347 -2.42 6.31 5.22
C TYR A 347 -3.14 5.68 6.44
N PRO A 348 -3.77 4.49 6.32
CA PRO A 348 -4.69 3.96 7.32
C PRO A 348 -3.99 3.35 8.55
N TYR A 349 -2.67 3.14 8.52
CA TYR A 349 -1.94 2.44 9.56
C TYR A 349 -2.08 3.01 10.99
N PRO A 350 -2.16 4.33 11.22
CA PRO A 350 -2.37 4.87 12.56
C PRO A 350 -3.76 4.54 13.12
N LEU A 351 -4.75 4.20 12.27
CA LEU A 351 -6.09 3.83 12.71
C LEU A 351 -6.10 2.52 13.51
N TYR A 352 -5.18 1.59 13.22
CA TYR A 352 -5.09 0.29 13.90
C TYR A 352 -4.85 0.46 15.41
N PRO A 353 -3.73 1.06 15.86
CA PRO A 353 -3.51 1.27 17.29
C PRO A 353 -4.49 2.29 17.89
N LEU A 354 -4.93 3.29 17.12
CA LEU A 354 -5.93 4.27 17.59
C LEU A 354 -7.24 3.58 18.01
N ILE A 355 -7.75 2.65 17.20
CA ILE A 355 -8.96 1.89 17.54
C ILE A 355 -8.72 1.02 18.77
N LEU A 356 -7.57 0.37 18.91
CA LEU A 356 -7.26 -0.44 20.09
C LEU A 356 -7.27 0.41 21.37
N ILE A 357 -6.66 1.60 21.34
CA ILE A 357 -6.69 2.57 22.45
C ILE A 357 -8.15 2.93 22.76
N LEU A 358 -8.91 3.38 21.76
CA LEU A 358 -10.31 3.81 21.93
C LEU A 358 -11.22 2.68 22.45
N LEU A 359 -11.07 1.46 21.93
CA LEU A 359 -11.82 0.29 22.39
C LEU A 359 -11.54 0.00 23.86
N SER A 360 -10.26 0.04 24.24
CA SER A 360 -9.86 -0.25 25.62
C SER A 360 -10.32 0.81 26.63
N GLU A 361 -10.35 2.08 26.24
CA GLU A 361 -10.64 3.19 27.16
C GLU A 361 -12.09 3.65 27.14
N LYS A 362 -12.75 3.62 25.99
CA LYS A 362 -14.08 4.21 25.77
C LYS A 362 -15.15 3.18 25.44
N GLY A 363 -14.75 1.97 25.07
CA GLY A 363 -15.65 0.95 24.56
C GLY A 363 -16.07 1.17 23.09
N PRO A 364 -16.75 0.19 22.48
CA PRO A 364 -16.94 0.14 21.03
C PRO A 364 -17.90 1.22 20.51
N ALA A 365 -19.02 1.47 21.18
CA ALA A 365 -19.98 2.50 20.77
C ALA A 365 -19.37 3.91 20.75
N ASN A 366 -18.60 4.27 21.79
CA ASN A 366 -17.92 5.57 21.84
C ASN A 366 -16.75 5.64 20.85
N CYS A 367 -16.02 4.54 20.65
CA CYS A 367 -15.00 4.45 19.61
C CYS A 367 -15.61 4.79 18.24
N TYR A 368 -16.73 4.14 17.87
CA TYR A 368 -17.46 4.43 16.63
C TYR A 368 -17.85 5.91 16.52
N GLN A 369 -18.44 6.48 17.58
CA GLN A 369 -18.86 7.88 17.59
C GLN A 369 -17.68 8.84 17.38
N ILE A 370 -16.53 8.59 18.02
CA ILE A 370 -15.32 9.40 17.86
C ILE A 370 -14.80 9.34 16.42
N LEU A 371 -14.73 8.14 15.82
CA LEU A 371 -14.31 7.98 14.43
C LEU A 371 -15.26 8.69 13.45
N ALA A 372 -16.57 8.63 13.71
CA ALA A 372 -17.59 9.32 12.92
C ALA A 372 -17.47 10.85 13.04
N GLN A 373 -17.33 11.37 14.26
CA GLN A 373 -17.18 12.81 14.53
C GLN A 373 -15.91 13.39 13.92
N LYS A 374 -14.82 12.60 13.88
CA LYS A 374 -13.57 12.95 13.20
C LYS A 374 -13.67 12.92 11.67
N GLY A 375 -14.78 12.45 11.11
CA GLY A 375 -14.96 12.33 9.66
C GLY A 375 -14.18 11.18 9.03
N TYR A 376 -13.51 10.33 9.82
CA TYR A 376 -12.71 9.22 9.29
C TYR A 376 -13.58 8.19 8.55
N LEU A 377 -14.82 7.99 8.99
CA LEU A 377 -15.74 7.05 8.35
C LEU A 377 -16.29 7.55 6.99
N ALA A 378 -16.09 8.83 6.65
CA ALA A 378 -16.41 9.36 5.32
C ALA A 378 -15.31 9.05 4.28
N ASN A 379 -14.11 8.63 4.73
CA ASN A 379 -13.07 8.15 3.83
C ASN A 379 -13.26 6.64 3.57
N PRO A 380 -13.40 6.18 2.32
CA PRO A 380 -13.66 4.78 2.01
C PRO A 380 -12.63 3.79 2.60
N ILE A 381 -11.34 4.14 2.58
CA ILE A 381 -10.25 3.29 3.06
C ILE A 381 -10.31 3.17 4.59
N LEU A 382 -10.43 4.30 5.30
CA LEU A 382 -10.53 4.31 6.76
C LEU A 382 -11.81 3.65 7.25
N CYS A 383 -12.92 3.84 6.53
CA CYS A 383 -14.21 3.24 6.85
C CYS A 383 -14.17 1.70 6.76
N LEU A 384 -13.65 1.15 5.65
CA LEU A 384 -13.44 -0.30 5.51
C LEU A 384 -12.47 -0.84 6.58
N THR A 385 -11.40 -0.09 6.86
CA THR A 385 -10.40 -0.47 7.87
C THR A 385 -11.02 -0.52 9.27
N ALA A 386 -11.78 0.52 9.66
CA ALA A 386 -12.47 0.58 10.93
C ALA A 386 -13.50 -0.55 11.06
N ALA A 387 -14.32 -0.77 10.04
CA ALA A 387 -15.33 -1.83 10.05
C ALA A 387 -14.70 -3.21 10.26
N ASN A 388 -13.61 -3.50 9.55
CA ASN A 388 -12.87 -4.75 9.71
C ASN A 388 -12.25 -4.88 11.11
N LEU A 389 -11.69 -3.81 11.67
CA LEU A 389 -11.11 -3.83 13.01
C LEU A 389 -12.18 -4.07 14.10
N PHE A 390 -13.32 -3.39 14.03
CA PHE A 390 -14.44 -3.69 14.92
C PHE A 390 -14.86 -5.15 14.82
N TYR A 391 -14.98 -5.68 13.60
CA TYR A 391 -15.35 -7.07 13.37
C TYR A 391 -14.33 -8.05 13.98
N LEU A 392 -13.04 -7.83 13.73
CA LEU A 392 -11.96 -8.67 14.28
C LEU A 392 -11.91 -8.61 15.81
N SER A 393 -12.23 -7.46 16.40
CA SER A 393 -12.35 -7.27 17.86
C SER A 393 -13.67 -7.80 18.47
N GLY A 394 -14.56 -8.40 17.66
CA GLY A 394 -15.82 -8.98 18.12
C GLY A 394 -16.97 -7.98 18.31
N HIS A 395 -16.80 -6.75 17.82
CA HIS A 395 -17.77 -5.65 17.85
C HIS A 395 -18.54 -5.58 16.52
N VAL A 396 -19.36 -6.60 16.28
CA VAL A 396 -20.02 -6.80 14.97
C VAL A 396 -21.07 -5.72 14.66
N GLU A 397 -21.67 -5.13 15.70
CA GLU A 397 -22.64 -4.05 15.52
C GLU A 397 -21.98 -2.78 14.97
N GLU A 398 -20.86 -2.38 15.56
CA GLU A 398 -20.08 -1.23 15.15
C GLU A 398 -19.46 -1.45 13.76
N ALA A 399 -19.03 -2.67 13.45
CA ALA A 399 -18.58 -3.06 12.11
C ALA A 399 -19.67 -2.85 11.05
N PHE A 400 -20.90 -3.27 11.36
CA PHE A 400 -22.06 -3.02 10.51
C PHE A 400 -22.34 -1.51 10.37
N LEU A 401 -22.37 -0.77 11.48
CA LEU A 401 -22.68 0.67 11.48
C LEU A 401 -21.69 1.48 10.63
N CYS A 402 -20.39 1.16 10.71
CA CYS A 402 -19.36 1.79 9.87
C CYS A 402 -19.74 1.77 8.39
N LEU A 403 -20.10 0.60 7.86
CA LEU A 403 -20.42 0.43 6.45
C LEU A 403 -21.84 0.91 6.11
N ASP A 404 -22.80 0.62 6.97
CA ASP A 404 -24.22 0.91 6.72
C ASP A 404 -24.50 2.42 6.69
N SER A 405 -23.93 3.17 7.62
CA SER A 405 -24.11 4.62 7.72
C SER A 405 -23.36 5.39 6.62
N ASN A 406 -22.43 4.74 5.92
CA ASN A 406 -21.56 5.37 4.92
C ASN A 406 -21.64 4.69 3.55
N ARG A 407 -22.79 4.07 3.21
CA ARG A 407 -23.02 3.36 1.94
C ARG A 407 -22.71 4.21 0.70
N GLU A 408 -22.95 5.51 0.79
CA GLU A 408 -22.72 6.46 -0.31
C GLU A 408 -21.25 6.55 -0.73
N CYS A 409 -20.31 6.17 0.15
CA CYS A 409 -18.88 6.13 -0.14
C CYS A 409 -18.48 5.01 -1.11
N PHE A 410 -19.37 4.03 -1.35
CA PHE A 410 -19.03 2.75 -1.98
C PHE A 410 -19.95 2.39 -3.15
N LEU A 411 -20.38 3.40 -3.91
CA LEU A 411 -21.18 3.17 -5.12
C LEU A 411 -20.44 2.19 -6.04
N GLU A 412 -21.07 1.05 -6.31
CA GLU A 412 -20.56 -0.04 -7.16
C GLU A 412 -19.38 -0.87 -6.61
N ASP A 413 -18.93 -0.66 -5.37
CA ASP A 413 -17.85 -1.46 -4.77
C ASP A 413 -18.37 -2.84 -4.30
N LYS A 414 -17.93 -3.89 -4.99
CA LYS A 414 -18.31 -5.29 -4.71
C LYS A 414 -17.68 -5.82 -3.43
N ARG A 415 -16.50 -5.32 -3.03
CA ARG A 415 -15.87 -5.67 -1.75
C ARG A 415 -16.69 -5.12 -0.60
N PHE A 416 -17.14 -3.86 -0.71
CA PHE A 416 -18.05 -3.27 0.25
C PHE A 416 -19.34 -4.09 0.43
N LEU A 417 -19.98 -4.53 -0.66
CA LEU A 417 -21.17 -5.38 -0.58
C LEU A 417 -20.89 -6.72 0.13
N LEU A 418 -19.72 -7.31 -0.10
CA LEU A 418 -19.30 -8.55 0.55
C LEU A 418 -19.14 -8.34 2.07
N ASP A 419 -18.38 -7.31 2.46
CA ASP A 419 -18.08 -7.01 3.86
C ASP A 419 -19.35 -6.58 4.63
N LEU A 420 -20.17 -5.69 4.07
CA LEU A 420 -21.46 -5.30 4.66
C LEU A 420 -22.40 -6.51 4.76
N GLY A 421 -22.45 -7.36 3.73
CA GLY A 421 -23.22 -8.60 3.74
C GLY A 421 -22.79 -9.55 4.86
N LYS A 422 -21.48 -9.74 5.03
CA LYS A 422 -20.88 -10.52 6.14
C LYS A 422 -21.31 -9.94 7.49
N TYR A 423 -21.13 -8.65 7.71
CA TYR A 423 -21.45 -8.02 9.00
C TYR A 423 -22.95 -8.04 9.30
N CYS A 424 -23.81 -7.91 8.28
CA CYS A 424 -25.26 -8.12 8.45
C CYS A 424 -25.60 -9.52 8.96
N ILE A 425 -24.99 -10.57 8.38
CA ILE A 425 -25.24 -11.96 8.81
C ILE A 425 -24.85 -12.12 10.28
N TYR A 426 -23.63 -11.70 10.63
CA TYR A 426 -23.09 -11.90 11.96
C TYR A 426 -23.62 -10.91 13.01
N SER A 427 -24.36 -9.88 12.60
CA SER A 427 -25.14 -9.01 13.48
C SER A 427 -26.63 -9.41 13.56
N GLY A 428 -27.04 -10.52 12.93
CA GLY A 428 -28.42 -11.02 12.94
C GLY A 428 -29.38 -10.42 11.89
N ARG A 429 -28.90 -9.54 11.00
CA ARG A 429 -29.67 -8.93 9.89
C ARG A 429 -29.67 -9.84 8.65
N LEU A 430 -30.08 -11.09 8.82
CA LEU A 430 -29.86 -12.18 7.86
C LEU A 430 -30.42 -11.90 6.46
N ASN A 431 -31.68 -11.44 6.37
CA ASN A 431 -32.32 -11.15 5.08
C ASN A 431 -31.63 -10.02 4.32
N MET A 432 -31.21 -8.98 5.04
CA MET A 432 -30.47 -7.87 4.45
C MET A 432 -29.11 -8.34 3.92
N GLY A 433 -28.37 -9.11 4.72
CA GLY A 433 -27.09 -9.69 4.32
C GLY A 433 -27.23 -10.56 3.06
N LEU A 434 -28.21 -11.47 3.05
CA LEU A 434 -28.48 -12.34 1.90
C LEU A 434 -28.81 -11.54 0.62
N ASN A 435 -29.61 -10.48 0.73
CA ASN A 435 -29.97 -9.64 -0.40
C ASN A 435 -28.78 -8.84 -0.95
N LEU A 436 -27.88 -8.35 -0.08
CA LEU A 436 -26.67 -7.67 -0.50
C LEU A 436 -25.72 -8.61 -1.25
N LEU A 437 -25.49 -9.81 -0.70
CA LEU A 437 -24.57 -10.79 -1.29
C LEU A 437 -25.06 -11.28 -2.67
N ARG A 438 -26.38 -11.41 -2.87
CA ARG A 438 -26.98 -11.78 -4.16
C ARG A 438 -26.81 -10.73 -5.25
N GLN A 439 -26.47 -9.49 -4.92
CA GLN A 439 -26.19 -8.43 -5.91
C GLN A 439 -24.79 -8.58 -6.53
N ILE A 440 -23.89 -9.34 -5.92
CA ILE A 440 -22.53 -9.54 -6.44
C ILE A 440 -22.59 -10.40 -7.72
N PRO A 441 -22.09 -9.91 -8.88
CA PRO A 441 -22.26 -10.60 -10.15
C PRO A 441 -21.33 -11.80 -10.28
N LYS A 442 -21.73 -12.80 -11.09
CA LYS A 442 -20.99 -14.06 -11.30
C LYS A 442 -19.55 -13.91 -11.81
N ASN A 443 -19.27 -12.81 -12.52
CA ASN A 443 -17.94 -12.48 -13.05
C ASN A 443 -17.04 -11.76 -12.03
N SER A 444 -17.54 -11.48 -10.83
CA SER A 444 -16.76 -10.87 -9.76
C SER A 444 -15.76 -11.86 -9.15
N SER A 445 -14.57 -11.39 -8.80
CA SER A 445 -13.62 -12.14 -7.98
C SER A 445 -14.15 -12.48 -6.59
N TYR A 446 -15.17 -11.74 -6.11
CA TYR A 446 -15.81 -11.93 -4.80
C TYR A 446 -17.02 -12.88 -4.84
N PHE A 447 -17.39 -13.41 -6.01
CA PHE A 447 -18.62 -14.17 -6.17
C PHE A 447 -18.64 -15.46 -5.36
N SER A 448 -17.53 -16.21 -5.30
CA SER A 448 -17.44 -17.44 -4.51
C SER A 448 -17.66 -17.18 -3.02
N SER A 449 -16.98 -16.18 -2.46
CA SER A 449 -17.14 -15.75 -1.07
C SER A 449 -18.58 -15.31 -0.78
N ALA A 450 -19.20 -14.59 -1.71
CA ALA A 450 -20.60 -14.17 -1.59
C ALA A 450 -21.57 -15.35 -1.56
N GLN A 451 -21.32 -16.39 -2.36
CA GLN A 451 -22.10 -17.63 -2.34
C GLN A 451 -21.96 -18.36 -1.00
N THR A 452 -20.73 -18.50 -0.50
CA THR A 452 -20.47 -19.12 0.81
C THR A 452 -21.25 -18.42 1.93
N LEU A 453 -21.14 -17.09 2.02
CA LEU A 453 -21.87 -16.31 3.02
C LEU A 453 -23.38 -16.37 2.82
N SER A 454 -23.88 -16.40 1.58
CA SER A 454 -25.30 -16.55 1.28
C SER A 454 -25.85 -17.89 1.78
N ILE A 455 -25.09 -18.98 1.63
CA ILE A 455 -25.47 -20.30 2.15
C ILE A 455 -25.54 -20.26 3.68
N ILE A 456 -24.58 -19.62 4.35
CA ILE A 456 -24.59 -19.45 5.81
C ILE A 456 -25.83 -18.65 6.24
N ALA A 457 -26.17 -17.56 5.55
CA ALA A 457 -27.37 -16.78 5.81
C ALA A 457 -28.65 -17.63 5.68
N LEU A 458 -28.75 -18.47 4.64
CA LEU A 458 -29.88 -19.38 4.43
C LEU A 458 -29.99 -20.43 5.54
N ILE A 459 -28.86 -20.96 6.03
CA ILE A 459 -28.82 -21.86 7.19
C ILE A 459 -29.35 -21.14 8.43
N PHE A 460 -28.91 -19.90 8.68
CA PHE A 460 -29.34 -19.11 9.84
C PHE A 460 -30.83 -18.71 9.77
N LEU A 461 -31.39 -18.62 8.55
CA LEU A 461 -32.81 -18.42 8.29
C LEU A 461 -33.63 -19.73 8.36
N GLY A 462 -32.99 -20.89 8.49
CA GLY A 462 -33.64 -22.21 8.49
C GLY A 462 -34.06 -22.71 7.11
N ASN A 463 -33.65 -22.04 6.02
CA ASN A 463 -33.95 -22.46 4.65
C ASN A 463 -32.90 -23.47 4.14
N TYR A 464 -32.90 -24.65 4.76
CA TYR A 464 -31.99 -25.75 4.42
C TYR A 464 -32.11 -26.27 2.98
N PRO A 465 -33.32 -26.36 2.36
CA PRO A 465 -33.45 -26.82 0.99
C PRO A 465 -32.66 -25.94 0.01
N GLU A 466 -32.81 -24.62 0.11
CA GLU A 466 -32.09 -23.69 -0.75
C GLU A 466 -30.59 -23.65 -0.44
N ALA A 467 -30.22 -23.69 0.85
CA ALA A 467 -28.82 -23.77 1.28
C ALA A 467 -28.13 -25.01 0.69
N LYS A 468 -28.80 -26.17 0.72
CA LYS A 468 -28.28 -27.44 0.17
C LYS A 468 -28.09 -27.36 -1.34
N LEU A 469 -29.08 -26.86 -2.08
CA LEU A 469 -28.98 -26.70 -3.54
C LEU A 469 -27.83 -25.76 -3.92
N SER A 470 -27.69 -24.65 -3.20
CA SER A 470 -26.62 -23.67 -3.40
C SER A 470 -25.24 -24.25 -3.10
N ALA A 471 -25.10 -25.04 -2.04
CA ALA A 471 -23.85 -25.72 -1.69
C ALA A 471 -23.47 -26.81 -2.73
N ILE A 472 -24.44 -27.55 -3.27
CA ILE A 472 -24.21 -28.49 -4.39
C ILE A 472 -23.74 -27.74 -5.65
N HIS A 473 -24.27 -26.55 -5.90
CA HIS A 473 -23.80 -25.73 -7.01
C HIS A 473 -22.37 -25.23 -6.78
N LEU A 474 -22.05 -24.75 -5.58
CA LEU A 474 -20.72 -24.31 -5.18
C LEU A 474 -19.68 -25.44 -5.36
N TRP A 475 -20.05 -26.68 -5.00
CA TRP A 475 -19.22 -27.88 -5.18
C TRP A 475 -18.78 -28.14 -6.62
N ARG A 476 -19.57 -27.73 -7.61
CA ARG A 476 -19.24 -27.93 -9.03
C ARG A 476 -17.99 -27.13 -9.44
N ASN A 477 -17.65 -26.08 -8.70
CA ASN A 477 -16.40 -25.35 -8.89
C ASN A 477 -15.26 -26.06 -8.13
N PRO A 478 -14.21 -26.58 -8.82
CA PRO A 478 -13.10 -27.26 -8.16
C PRO A 478 -12.41 -26.43 -7.07
N LEU A 479 -12.35 -25.12 -7.23
CA LEU A 479 -11.71 -24.21 -6.27
C LEU A 479 -12.51 -24.08 -4.96
N ASN A 480 -13.81 -24.32 -4.99
CA ASN A 480 -14.71 -24.12 -3.83
C ASN A 480 -15.19 -25.43 -3.18
N ARG A 481 -14.55 -26.57 -3.51
CA ARG A 481 -14.97 -27.88 -2.99
C ARG A 481 -14.77 -28.00 -1.48
N GLY A 482 -13.74 -27.34 -0.94
CA GLY A 482 -13.49 -27.28 0.51
C GLY A 482 -14.64 -26.60 1.25
N GLU A 483 -15.03 -25.39 0.82
CA GLU A 483 -16.17 -24.64 1.37
C GLU A 483 -17.45 -25.45 1.26
N ALA A 484 -17.73 -25.97 0.07
CA ALA A 484 -18.95 -26.73 -0.19
C ALA A 484 -19.02 -28.02 0.65
N PHE A 485 -17.88 -28.70 0.89
CA PHE A 485 -17.81 -29.87 1.76
C PHE A 485 -18.26 -29.54 3.18
N ILE A 486 -17.70 -28.47 3.77
CA ILE A 486 -18.01 -28.05 5.14
C ILE A 486 -19.49 -27.69 5.23
N LEU A 487 -19.99 -26.87 4.30
CA LEU A 487 -21.39 -26.44 4.28
C LEU A 487 -22.36 -27.63 4.14
N LEU A 488 -22.09 -28.58 3.23
CA LEU A 488 -22.92 -29.77 3.07
C LEU A 488 -22.87 -30.70 4.29
N SER A 489 -21.70 -30.85 4.89
CA SER A 489 -21.52 -31.66 6.10
C SER A 489 -22.30 -31.08 7.28
N ILE A 490 -22.25 -29.75 7.45
CA ILE A 490 -23.02 -29.05 8.47
C ILE A 490 -24.52 -29.14 8.20
N ILE A 491 -24.98 -28.85 6.98
CA ILE A 491 -26.41 -28.99 6.62
C ILE A 491 -26.89 -30.41 6.92
N ARG A 492 -26.11 -31.44 6.64
CA ARG A 492 -26.46 -32.83 6.97
C ARG A 492 -26.58 -33.04 8.48
N ASN A 493 -25.64 -32.54 9.27
CA ASN A 493 -25.67 -32.65 10.72
C ASN A 493 -26.88 -31.90 11.32
N ILE A 494 -27.22 -30.73 10.78
CA ILE A 494 -28.37 -29.93 11.25
C ILE A 494 -29.70 -30.54 10.79
N VAL A 495 -29.80 -31.06 9.57
CA VAL A 495 -31.11 -31.46 9.03
C VAL A 495 -31.63 -32.79 9.59
N GLN A 496 -30.78 -33.67 10.15
CA GLN A 496 -31.10 -35.05 10.60
C GLN A 496 -32.61 -35.37 10.81
N ASP A 497 -33.31 -35.53 9.70
CA ASP A 497 -34.59 -36.21 9.57
C ASP A 497 -34.87 -36.47 8.08
N ASN A 498 -35.32 -37.70 7.79
CA ASN A 498 -35.73 -38.27 6.51
C ASN A 498 -34.68 -38.68 5.44
N LYS A 499 -34.46 -40.00 5.40
CA LYS A 499 -34.29 -40.88 4.23
C LYS A 499 -34.15 -40.16 2.88
N GLY A 500 -32.91 -40.05 2.40
CA GLY A 500 -32.61 -39.55 1.07
C GLY A 500 -31.11 -39.46 0.82
N THR A 501 -30.48 -40.62 0.63
CA THR A 501 -29.11 -40.73 0.11
C THR A 501 -29.04 -40.11 -1.27
N ILE A 502 -28.49 -38.90 -1.35
CA ILE A 502 -27.87 -38.41 -2.58
C ILE A 502 -26.50 -37.91 -2.18
N GLN A 503 -25.52 -38.81 -2.21
CA GLN A 503 -24.10 -38.46 -2.16
C GLN A 503 -23.67 -38.07 -3.58
N PRO A 504 -23.05 -36.90 -3.78
CA PRO A 504 -21.95 -36.84 -4.74
C PRO A 504 -20.87 -37.79 -4.25
N ASP A 505 -20.28 -38.63 -5.12
CA ASP A 505 -19.07 -39.39 -4.77
C ASP A 505 -18.04 -38.40 -4.19
N LEU A 506 -17.78 -38.52 -2.89
CA LEU A 506 -16.92 -37.60 -2.16
C LEU A 506 -15.46 -37.97 -2.47
N PRO A 507 -14.67 -37.12 -3.14
CA PRO A 507 -13.23 -37.29 -3.14
C PRO A 507 -12.72 -37.18 -1.70
N ASN A 508 -11.61 -37.85 -1.39
CA ASN A 508 -10.88 -37.68 -0.12
C ASN A 508 -10.41 -36.22 0.02
N ILE A 509 -11.27 -35.34 0.51
CA ILE A 509 -10.89 -34.00 0.92
C ILE A 509 -10.11 -34.15 2.22
N ARG A 510 -8.86 -33.70 2.19
CA ARG A 510 -7.90 -33.90 3.28
C ARG A 510 -8.15 -32.87 4.38
N GLU A 511 -7.89 -33.25 5.64
CA GLU A 511 -7.98 -32.35 6.80
C GLU A 511 -7.22 -31.02 6.61
N ARG A 512 -6.07 -31.07 5.92
CA ARG A 512 -5.25 -29.90 5.60
C ARG A 512 -5.99 -28.80 4.82
N GLU A 513 -7.06 -29.15 4.12
CA GLU A 513 -7.85 -28.23 3.28
C GLU A 513 -9.10 -27.70 4.00
N THR A 514 -9.65 -28.44 4.97
CA THR A 514 -10.95 -28.11 5.60
C THR A 514 -10.82 -27.51 7.00
N ILE A 515 -9.83 -27.91 7.79
CA ILE A 515 -9.70 -27.47 9.19
C ILE A 515 -9.41 -25.98 9.34
N PRO A 516 -8.51 -25.35 8.54
CA PRO A 516 -8.30 -23.90 8.61
C PRO A 516 -9.58 -23.11 8.34
N MET A 517 -10.38 -23.55 7.37
CA MET A 517 -11.62 -22.89 6.98
C MET A 517 -12.73 -23.09 8.02
N ALA A 518 -12.87 -24.31 8.56
CA ALA A 518 -13.79 -24.57 9.67
C ALA A 518 -13.44 -23.74 10.92
N THR A 519 -12.14 -23.53 11.15
CA THR A 519 -11.63 -22.68 12.23
C THR A 519 -12.06 -21.23 12.03
N GLU A 520 -11.91 -20.68 10.82
CA GLU A 520 -12.36 -19.32 10.49
C GLU A 520 -13.88 -19.15 10.69
N LEU A 521 -14.68 -20.09 10.16
CA LEU A 521 -16.14 -20.09 10.32
C LEU A 521 -16.58 -20.19 11.78
N TYR A 522 -15.83 -20.94 12.60
CA TYR A 522 -16.09 -21.04 14.04
C TYR A 522 -15.74 -19.75 14.77
N GLN A 523 -14.65 -19.06 14.39
CA GLN A 523 -14.35 -17.73 14.94
C GLN A 523 -15.45 -16.72 14.60
N ASP A 524 -15.95 -16.72 13.36
CA ASP A 524 -17.08 -15.85 12.97
C ASP A 524 -18.36 -16.19 13.73
N TYR A 525 -18.61 -17.48 14.02
CA TYR A 525 -19.69 -17.90 14.93
C TYR A 525 -19.50 -17.35 16.36
N LEU A 526 -18.29 -17.40 16.91
CA LEU A 526 -18.03 -16.82 18.24
C LEU A 526 -18.28 -15.31 18.27
N ARG A 527 -17.98 -14.59 17.18
CA ARG A 527 -18.30 -13.16 17.05
C ARG A 527 -19.81 -12.91 17.10
N TYR A 528 -20.63 -13.75 16.45
CA TYR A 528 -22.09 -13.68 16.55
C TYR A 528 -22.59 -13.87 17.99
N LEU A 529 -22.07 -14.87 18.71
CA LEU A 529 -22.48 -15.15 20.09
C LEU A 529 -22.13 -14.02 21.08
N ASN A 530 -21.11 -13.23 20.77
CA ASN A 530 -20.71 -12.10 21.60
C ASN A 530 -21.63 -10.89 21.44
N HIS A 531 -22.46 -10.84 20.38
CA HIS A 531 -23.38 -9.74 20.15
C HIS A 531 -24.52 -9.70 21.20
N PRO A 532 -24.86 -8.54 21.76
CA PRO A 532 -25.90 -8.44 22.79
C PRO A 532 -27.29 -8.94 22.38
N SER A 533 -27.68 -8.82 21.11
CA SER A 533 -28.99 -9.28 20.63
C SER A 533 -29.06 -10.81 20.54
N SER A 534 -27.96 -11.48 20.20
CA SER A 534 -27.90 -12.95 20.16
C SER A 534 -27.99 -13.56 21.56
N ARG A 535 -27.54 -12.83 22.60
CA ARG A 535 -27.69 -13.25 24.01
C ARG A 535 -29.13 -13.14 24.52
N LYS A 536 -29.87 -12.11 24.08
CA LYS A 536 -31.26 -11.87 24.51
C LYS A 536 -32.26 -12.81 23.84
N SER A 537 -32.05 -13.15 22.57
CA SER A 537 -32.89 -14.09 21.82
C SER A 537 -31.99 -14.98 20.94
N PRO A 538 -31.49 -16.11 21.47
CA PRO A 538 -30.58 -16.96 20.72
C PRO A 538 -31.30 -17.59 19.52
N ASN A 539 -30.75 -17.40 18.33
CA ASN A 539 -31.23 -18.08 17.13
C ASN A 539 -30.81 -19.55 17.19
N HIS A 540 -31.78 -20.44 17.39
CA HIS A 540 -31.58 -21.89 17.47
C HIS A 540 -30.83 -22.46 16.25
N PHE A 541 -31.05 -21.94 15.04
CA PHE A 541 -30.33 -22.41 13.85
C PHE A 541 -28.83 -22.03 13.87
N VAL A 542 -28.50 -20.87 14.44
CA VAL A 542 -27.11 -20.45 14.63
C VAL A 542 -26.41 -21.28 15.71
N GLN A 543 -27.12 -21.68 16.76
CA GLN A 543 -26.58 -22.60 17.76
C GLN A 543 -26.23 -23.96 17.14
N ARG A 544 -27.15 -24.54 16.36
CA ARG A 544 -26.91 -25.80 15.64
C ARG A 544 -25.75 -25.70 14.64
N TRP A 545 -25.57 -24.54 14.01
CA TRP A 545 -24.40 -24.25 13.18
C TRP A 545 -23.09 -24.32 13.97
N GLY A 546 -23.05 -23.70 15.15
CA GLY A 546 -21.91 -23.76 16.06
C GLY A 546 -21.58 -25.18 16.52
N GLU A 547 -22.59 -25.94 16.95
CA GLU A 547 -22.46 -27.34 17.37
C GLU A 547 -21.92 -28.23 16.25
N ALA A 548 -22.41 -28.02 15.02
CA ALA A 548 -21.96 -28.76 13.85
C ALA A 548 -20.50 -28.44 13.47
N LEU A 549 -20.10 -27.17 13.56
CA LEU A 549 -18.70 -26.76 13.38
C LEU A 549 -17.80 -27.34 14.45
N GLU A 550 -18.21 -27.31 15.72
CA GLU A 550 -17.46 -27.89 16.83
C GLU A 550 -17.27 -29.39 16.65
N THR A 551 -18.31 -30.10 16.20
CA THR A 551 -18.26 -31.53 15.88
C THR A 551 -17.27 -31.82 14.75
N LEU A 552 -17.27 -30.99 13.69
CA LEU A 552 -16.32 -31.11 12.58
C LEU A 552 -14.88 -30.85 13.03
N LEU A 553 -14.66 -29.85 13.90
CA LEU A 553 -13.32 -29.55 14.41
C LEU A 553 -12.79 -30.64 15.34
N LYS A 554 -13.66 -31.24 16.18
CA LYS A 554 -13.33 -32.37 17.05
C LYS A 554 -12.91 -33.64 16.29
N SER A 555 -13.28 -33.78 15.02
CA SER A 555 -12.91 -34.96 14.22
C SER A 555 -11.47 -34.94 13.72
N SER A 556 -10.66 -33.93 14.08
CA SER A 556 -9.24 -33.83 13.74
C SER A 556 -8.41 -33.36 14.94
N GLU A 557 -7.15 -33.79 15.02
CA GLU A 557 -6.22 -33.39 16.10
C GLU A 557 -5.95 -31.87 16.10
N ASN A 558 -5.77 -31.30 14.90
CA ASN A 558 -5.53 -29.86 14.73
C ASN A 558 -6.75 -29.03 15.15
N GLY A 559 -7.96 -29.45 14.76
CA GLY A 559 -9.21 -28.78 15.12
C GLY A 559 -9.50 -28.88 16.62
N LEU A 560 -9.27 -30.05 17.23
CA LEU A 560 -9.38 -30.23 18.68
C LEU A 560 -8.42 -29.31 19.44
N SER A 561 -7.16 -29.25 18.99
CA SER A 561 -6.14 -28.37 19.58
C SER A 561 -6.48 -26.89 19.47
N PHE A 562 -7.14 -26.47 18.38
CA PHE A 562 -7.68 -25.11 18.24
C PHE A 562 -8.80 -24.83 19.24
N LEU A 563 -9.77 -25.74 19.35
CA LEU A 563 -10.88 -25.60 20.30
C LEU A 563 -10.39 -25.52 21.74
N LEU A 564 -9.47 -26.40 22.15
CA LEU A 564 -8.89 -26.42 23.50
C LEU A 564 -8.24 -25.09 23.87
N ARG A 565 -7.40 -24.52 22.99
CA ARG A 565 -6.82 -23.18 23.20
C ARG A 565 -7.89 -22.11 23.42
N GLY A 566 -8.98 -22.17 22.67
CA GLY A 566 -10.12 -21.26 22.83
C GLY A 566 -10.90 -21.47 24.14
N TYR A 567 -10.94 -22.69 24.68
CA TYR A 567 -11.53 -22.96 26.00
C TYR A 567 -10.62 -22.48 27.12
N ASP A 568 -9.31 -22.75 27.04
CA ASP A 568 -8.33 -22.33 28.03
C ASP A 568 -8.29 -20.80 28.18
N GLN A 569 -8.29 -20.07 27.06
CA GLN A 569 -8.34 -18.61 27.08
C GLN A 569 -9.63 -18.08 27.74
N ARG A 570 -10.77 -18.71 27.49
CA ARG A 570 -12.05 -18.33 28.10
C ARG A 570 -12.05 -18.62 29.60
N LEU A 571 -11.51 -19.76 30.00
CA LEU A 571 -11.36 -20.13 31.40
C LEU A 571 -10.44 -19.14 32.13
N GLU A 572 -9.33 -18.74 31.49
CA GLU A 572 -8.42 -17.75 32.06
C GLU A 572 -9.08 -16.38 32.18
N ASN A 573 -9.79 -15.91 31.15
CA ASN A 573 -10.56 -14.66 31.24
C ASN A 573 -11.62 -14.69 32.35
N LEU A 574 -12.31 -15.83 32.53
CA LEU A 574 -13.25 -16.05 33.63
C LEU A 574 -12.55 -15.98 34.99
N LYS A 575 -11.40 -16.64 35.14
CA LYS A 575 -10.58 -16.56 36.37
C LYS A 575 -10.15 -15.13 36.66
N GLN A 576 -9.64 -14.40 35.67
CA GLN A 576 -9.23 -13.00 35.83
C GLN A 576 -10.39 -12.10 36.24
N ASN A 577 -11.56 -12.26 35.61
CA ASN A 577 -12.77 -11.53 35.99
C ASN A 577 -13.26 -11.91 37.40
N PHE A 578 -13.18 -13.19 37.75
CA PHE A 578 -13.54 -13.68 39.08
C PHE A 578 -12.61 -13.07 40.15
N ILE A 579 -11.30 -13.10 39.94
CA ILE A 579 -10.30 -12.47 40.81
C ILE A 579 -10.54 -10.96 40.93
N LYS A 580 -10.91 -10.28 39.82
CA LYS A 580 -11.21 -8.85 39.83
C LYS A 580 -12.44 -8.51 40.68
N ILE A 581 -13.44 -9.39 40.74
CA ILE A 581 -14.68 -9.16 41.49
C ILE A 581 -14.54 -9.60 42.95
N PHE A 582 -13.88 -10.73 43.21
CA PHE A 582 -13.88 -11.41 44.50
C PHE A 582 -12.51 -11.40 45.22
N GLY A 583 -11.48 -10.84 44.60
CA GLY A 583 -10.10 -10.87 45.11
C GLY A 583 -9.38 -12.19 44.83
N SER A 584 -8.06 -12.21 45.03
CA SER A 584 -7.19 -13.38 44.78
C SER A 584 -7.22 -14.42 45.91
N GLU A 585 -7.89 -14.14 47.03
CA GLU A 585 -7.89 -14.99 48.23
C GLU A 585 -9.11 -15.93 48.34
N TRP A 586 -9.97 -16.00 47.32
CA TRP A 586 -11.15 -16.85 47.36
C TRP A 586 -10.79 -18.34 47.43
N ARG A 587 -10.89 -18.95 48.61
CA ARG A 587 -10.66 -20.37 48.84
C ARG A 587 -11.99 -21.14 48.79
N VAL A 588 -12.07 -22.10 47.89
CA VAL A 588 -13.23 -23.01 47.67
C VAL A 588 -13.67 -23.77 48.94
N ASN A 589 -12.86 -23.82 49.99
CA ASN A 589 -13.06 -24.71 51.14
C ASN A 589 -13.84 -24.13 52.34
N GLU A 590 -14.36 -22.90 52.29
CA GLU A 590 -15.05 -22.29 53.45
C GLU A 590 -16.57 -22.51 53.52
N TYR A 591 -17.19 -23.16 52.52
CA TYR A 591 -18.65 -23.40 52.48
C TYR A 591 -19.04 -24.90 52.38
N VAL A 592 -18.51 -25.74 53.27
CA VAL A 592 -19.00 -27.13 53.43
C VAL A 592 -19.94 -27.31 54.65
N ASN A 593 -20.22 -26.25 55.42
CA ASN A 593 -21.20 -26.32 56.52
C ASN A 593 -22.21 -25.16 56.46
N CYS A 594 -23.24 -25.30 55.63
CA CYS A 594 -24.54 -24.63 55.76
C CYS A 594 -25.64 -25.56 55.23
#